data_AF-A0A7E4ZUY1-F1
#
_entry.id   AF-A0A7E4ZUY1-F1
#
_cell.length_a   1.000
_cell.length_b   1.000
_cell.length_c   1.000
_cell.angle_alpha   90.00
_cell.angle_beta   90.00
_cell.angle_gamma   90.00
#
_symmetry.space_group_name_H-M   'P 1'
#
loop_
_entity.id
_entity.type
_entity.pdbx_description
1 polymer ?
#
loop_
_entity_poly.entity_id
_entity_poly.type
_entity_poly.pdbx_seq_one_letter_code
_entity_poly.pdbx_strand_id
1 'polypeptide(L)'
;MIGLMSVNLINATNYQMSIYLSMMPKNTVPQFAKADTALYPFWIGLQAQVNVFGDTYYSWVDGRLANYTPWAVNEPSIKSGCYAVKTLSTDNGYKSVDCKYDQPFICKQHSANCQSKLHDGFNGTIESPNYPDNYDNNLDCFYHITVPEGYVIVLTVMDFDTEATDTLFIWDGPDNSNGTHLIHELDGFNVPIGAKFESTSNEVTLHFSSDYANVYRGWQFSYQAVIDNAITWYNTTEGVITSPNYPDVYPNFYIEISKVVVAENLRIKFYVEKFTTEPNNDYLAIYNGDQIDVVNNTIATLSGHLDDNWPDPSPLPLTYYSTSNIATLLFYTDRTVNAVGFKLLYEGVSIE
;
A
#
# COMPACT_ATOMS: atom_id res chain seq x y z
N MET A 1 -6.49 32.58 36.93
CA MET A 1 -7.85 31.99 37.09
C MET A 1 -7.96 30.91 36.03
N ILE A 2 -8.29 29.70 36.46
CA ILE A 2 -8.30 28.46 35.68
C ILE A 2 -9.34 28.54 34.55
N GLY A 3 -9.02 27.97 33.38
CA GLY A 3 -9.97 27.73 32.29
C GLY A 3 -9.50 26.54 31.45
N LEU A 4 -9.94 25.34 31.84
CA LEU A 4 -9.83 24.08 31.11
C LEU A 4 -10.86 24.03 29.97
N MET A 5 -10.49 23.45 28.82
CA MET A 5 -11.36 22.67 27.91
C MET A 5 -10.43 21.74 27.10
N SER A 6 -10.22 20.51 27.56
CA SER A 6 -10.87 19.25 27.13
C SER A 6 -10.48 18.81 25.72
N VAL A 7 -9.53 17.87 25.63
CA VAL A 7 -9.29 17.04 24.45
C VAL A 7 -9.98 15.69 24.69
N ASN A 8 -10.89 15.31 23.80
CA ASN A 8 -11.49 13.99 23.78
C ASN A 8 -10.46 12.96 23.29
N LEU A 9 -10.32 11.86 24.03
CA LEU A 9 -9.61 10.66 23.63
C LEU A 9 -10.42 9.94 22.54
N ILE A 10 -9.81 9.67 21.38
CA ILE A 10 -10.26 8.60 20.48
C ILE A 10 -9.08 7.69 20.20
N ASN A 11 -9.37 6.40 20.39
CA ASN A 11 -8.49 5.25 20.36
C ASN A 11 -7.85 4.99 18.99
N ALA A 12 -6.73 4.29 19.07
CA ALA A 12 -5.89 3.71 18.03
C ALA A 12 -6.61 3.15 16.79
N THR A 13 -5.98 3.31 15.62
CA THR A 13 -5.50 2.18 14.80
C THR A 13 -4.55 2.65 13.69
N ASN A 14 -3.41 1.97 13.65
CA ASN A 14 -2.23 2.02 12.76
C ASN A 14 -2.43 2.51 11.31
N TYR A 15 -1.57 3.47 10.88
CA TYR A 15 -0.98 3.51 9.53
C TYR A 15 0.46 4.04 9.63
N GLN A 16 1.37 3.36 8.93
CA GLN A 16 2.81 3.62 8.97
C GLN A 16 3.22 4.51 7.80
N MET A 17 4.11 5.46 8.09
CA MET A 17 4.40 6.64 7.26
C MET A 17 5.92 6.86 7.31
N SER A 18 6.56 6.88 6.14
CA SER A 18 7.99 7.19 5.99
C SER A 18 8.22 8.72 6.02
N ILE A 19 9.30 9.18 6.68
CA ILE A 19 9.62 10.60 6.89
C ILE A 19 10.97 10.93 6.23
N TYR A 20 11.01 11.96 5.37
CA TYR A 20 12.24 12.62 4.91
C TYR A 20 12.46 13.96 5.65
N LEU A 21 13.73 14.26 6.01
CA LEU A 21 14.16 15.41 6.85
C LEU A 21 14.64 16.63 6.02
N SER A 22 14.26 17.86 6.42
CA SER A 22 14.98 19.11 6.11
C SER A 22 14.65 20.26 7.09
N MET A 23 15.52 21.28 7.16
CA MET A 23 16.01 22.04 8.33
C MET A 23 15.20 23.29 8.79
N MET A 24 15.37 23.69 10.08
CA MET A 24 14.77 24.90 10.70
C MET A 24 15.46 26.24 10.34
N PRO A 25 14.74 27.39 10.35
CA PRO A 25 15.29 28.75 10.21
C PRO A 25 15.87 29.38 11.49
N LYS A 26 16.55 30.51 11.27
CA LYS A 26 17.84 30.93 11.87
C LYS A 26 17.85 31.52 13.28
N ASN A 27 16.72 31.66 13.99
CA ASN A 27 16.65 32.50 15.21
C ASN A 27 16.03 31.86 16.47
N THR A 28 15.70 30.57 16.45
CA THR A 28 15.24 29.85 17.66
C THR A 28 16.36 28.99 18.21
N VAL A 29 17.15 29.57 19.11
CA VAL A 29 18.01 28.82 20.03
C VAL A 29 17.10 28.25 21.12
N PRO A 30 16.98 26.92 21.32
CA PRO A 30 16.44 26.40 22.57
C PRO A 30 17.37 26.93 23.66
N GLN A 31 16.88 27.74 24.60
CA GLN A 31 17.73 28.26 25.66
C GLN A 31 18.19 27.12 26.58
N PHE A 32 19.30 26.48 26.22
CA PHE A 32 20.26 25.96 27.18
C PHE A 32 21.39 26.99 27.24
N ALA A 33 21.51 27.63 28.39
CA ALA A 33 22.41 28.75 28.60
C ALA A 33 23.86 28.38 28.25
N LYS A 34 24.53 29.36 27.62
CA LYS A 34 25.97 29.42 27.25
C LYS A 34 26.92 28.76 28.27
N ALA A 35 27.70 27.78 27.82
CA ALA A 35 29.15 27.72 28.05
C ALA A 35 29.79 26.72 27.07
N ASP A 36 30.99 27.06 26.63
CA ASP A 36 31.83 26.46 25.59
C ASP A 36 31.74 24.94 25.34
N THR A 37 31.75 24.57 24.05
CA THR A 37 32.07 23.24 23.47
C THR A 37 31.04 22.10 23.48
N ALA A 38 29.82 22.25 24.01
CA ALA A 38 28.82 21.17 23.97
C ALA A 38 27.95 21.20 22.70
N LEU A 39 28.28 20.36 21.71
CA LEU A 39 27.45 20.09 20.53
C LEU A 39 26.47 18.92 20.82
N TYR A 40 25.17 19.14 20.59
CA TYR A 40 24.10 18.18 20.87
C TYR A 40 23.89 17.21 19.68
N PRO A 41 23.88 15.89 19.90
CA PRO A 41 23.41 14.94 18.89
C PRO A 41 21.91 15.15 18.62
N PHE A 42 21.48 15.06 17.36
CA PHE A 42 20.05 15.11 17.02
C PHE A 42 19.55 13.73 16.58
N TRP A 43 18.43 13.33 17.17
CA TRP A 43 17.88 11.98 17.11
C TRP A 43 16.88 11.84 15.95
N ILE A 44 16.92 10.70 15.25
CA ILE A 44 16.16 10.44 14.02
C ILE A 44 15.11 9.33 14.16
N GLY A 45 14.58 9.07 15.36
CA GLY A 45 13.35 8.29 15.47
C GLY A 45 13.43 6.77 15.36
N LEU A 46 14.59 6.16 15.11
CA LEU A 46 14.70 4.71 14.86
C LEU A 46 15.19 3.91 16.08
N GLN A 47 14.65 2.69 16.24
CA GLN A 47 15.06 1.69 17.23
C GLN A 47 15.27 0.30 16.59
N ALA A 48 16.21 -0.46 17.14
CA ALA A 48 16.46 -1.85 16.75
C ALA A 48 15.45 -2.81 17.39
N GLN A 49 14.94 -3.75 16.60
CA GLN A 49 14.05 -4.84 16.97
C GLN A 49 14.66 -6.17 16.53
N VAL A 50 14.25 -7.27 17.17
CA VAL A 50 14.70 -8.62 16.83
C VAL A 50 13.46 -9.48 16.58
N ASN A 51 13.39 -10.11 15.42
CA ASN A 51 12.27 -11.00 15.09
C ASN A 51 12.41 -12.34 15.84
N VAL A 52 11.39 -13.20 15.74
CA VAL A 52 11.37 -14.52 16.37
C VAL A 52 12.47 -15.47 15.85
N PHE A 53 13.07 -15.16 14.71
CA PHE A 53 14.16 -15.91 14.09
C PHE A 53 15.55 -15.41 14.48
N GLY A 54 15.64 -14.31 15.26
CA GLY A 54 16.89 -13.72 15.71
C GLY A 54 17.49 -12.66 14.76
N ASP A 55 16.81 -12.35 13.66
CA ASP A 55 17.20 -11.30 12.73
C ASP A 55 16.89 -9.93 13.30
N THR A 56 17.80 -8.98 13.11
CA THR A 56 17.63 -7.60 13.57
C THR A 56 17.00 -6.75 12.47
N TYR A 57 15.90 -6.09 12.78
CA TYR A 57 15.22 -5.11 11.91
C TYR A 57 15.06 -3.78 12.66
N TYR A 58 14.91 -2.66 11.97
CA TYR A 58 14.71 -1.36 12.60
C TYR A 58 13.27 -0.88 12.40
N SER A 59 12.70 -0.23 13.42
CA SER A 59 11.39 0.40 13.36
C SER A 59 11.46 1.81 13.93
N TRP A 60 10.51 2.66 13.56
CA TRP A 60 10.35 3.94 14.22
C TRP A 60 9.90 3.70 15.67
N VAL A 61 10.36 4.53 16.61
CA VAL A 61 9.93 4.42 18.02
C VAL A 61 8.45 4.73 18.22
N ASP A 62 7.81 5.36 17.23
CA ASP A 62 6.36 5.58 17.19
C ASP A 62 5.57 4.35 16.66
N GLY A 63 6.27 3.25 16.36
CA GLY A 63 5.67 1.99 15.93
C GLY A 63 5.48 1.84 14.43
N ARG A 64 5.97 2.78 13.61
CA ARG A 64 5.92 2.69 12.15
C ARG A 64 7.01 1.77 11.57
N LEU A 65 6.72 1.06 10.47
CA LEU A 65 7.68 0.20 9.77
C LEU A 65 8.64 1.16 9.08
N ALA A 66 9.92 1.00 9.37
CA ALA A 66 10.95 1.72 8.66
C ALA A 66 11.28 0.93 7.40
N ASN A 67 10.98 1.48 6.22
CA ASN A 67 11.48 0.91 4.97
C ASN A 67 12.87 1.51 4.73
N TYR A 68 13.94 0.70 4.80
CA TYR A 68 15.31 1.16 4.62
C TYR A 68 16.15 0.09 3.90
N THR A 69 17.19 0.54 3.20
CA THR A 69 18.19 -0.34 2.57
C THR A 69 19.30 -0.74 3.56
N PRO A 70 19.99 -1.88 3.36
CA PRO A 70 21.10 -2.28 4.20
C PRO A 70 22.15 -1.17 4.36
N TRP A 71 22.56 -0.93 5.61
CA TRP A 71 23.47 0.15 5.99
C TRP A 71 24.80 0.11 5.21
N ALA A 72 25.20 1.24 4.64
CA ALA A 72 26.49 1.46 4.03
C ALA A 72 27.63 1.45 5.07
N VAL A 73 28.87 1.44 4.59
CA VAL A 73 30.04 1.59 5.46
C VAL A 73 29.95 2.93 6.21
N ASN A 74 29.93 2.88 7.55
CA ASN A 74 29.72 3.99 8.52
C ASN A 74 28.26 4.32 8.89
N GLU A 75 27.32 3.48 8.48
CA GLU A 75 25.94 3.49 8.95
C GLU A 75 25.74 2.45 10.09
N PRO A 76 24.70 2.60 10.94
CA PRO A 76 24.66 1.90 12.22
C PRO A 76 24.47 0.38 12.09
N SER A 77 25.46 -0.39 12.55
CA SER A 77 25.47 -1.86 12.47
C SER A 77 25.44 -2.57 13.84
N ILE A 78 25.31 -1.82 14.93
CA ILE A 78 25.43 -2.35 16.30
C ILE A 78 24.03 -2.61 16.87
N LYS A 79 23.80 -3.84 17.37
CA LYS A 79 22.54 -4.28 17.99
C LYS A 79 22.28 -3.51 19.29
N SER A 80 21.06 -2.99 19.44
CA SER A 80 20.48 -2.26 20.59
C SER A 80 20.86 -0.77 20.72
N GLY A 81 19.84 0.09 20.66
CA GLY A 81 19.96 1.53 20.85
C GLY A 81 19.10 2.36 19.89
N CYS A 82 18.96 3.63 20.23
CA CYS A 82 18.40 4.68 19.38
C CYS A 82 19.54 5.27 18.53
N TYR A 83 19.27 5.92 17.40
CA TYR A 83 20.33 6.49 16.56
C TYR A 83 20.24 8.01 16.40
N ALA A 84 21.42 8.65 16.38
CA ALA A 84 21.57 10.09 16.19
C ALA A 84 22.70 10.40 15.19
N VAL A 85 22.57 11.53 14.50
CA VAL A 85 23.58 12.02 13.55
C VAL A 85 24.52 12.98 14.29
N LYS A 86 25.83 12.82 14.08
CA LYS A 86 26.85 13.73 14.62
C LYS A 86 27.60 14.41 13.47
N THR A 87 27.81 15.71 13.59
CA THR A 87 28.43 16.56 12.56
C THR A 87 29.75 17.16 13.06
N LEU A 88 30.74 16.31 13.37
CA LEU A 88 32.12 16.76 13.68
C LEU A 88 33.04 16.59 12.47
N SER A 89 34.02 17.49 12.33
CA SER A 89 35.03 17.43 11.25
C SER A 89 35.93 16.20 11.26
N THR A 90 35.95 15.41 12.33
CA THR A 90 36.77 14.19 12.46
C THR A 90 35.97 12.89 12.53
N ASP A 91 34.65 12.96 12.73
CA ASP A 91 33.76 11.80 12.89
C ASP A 91 32.38 12.15 12.29
N ASN A 92 32.32 12.23 10.97
CA ASN A 92 31.05 12.32 10.24
C ASN A 92 30.39 10.94 10.23
N GLY A 93 29.16 10.83 10.76
CA GLY A 93 28.41 9.58 10.68
C GLY A 93 27.33 9.41 11.74
N TYR A 94 26.75 8.22 11.76
CA TYR A 94 25.72 7.82 12.69
C TYR A 94 26.31 7.21 13.95
N LYS A 95 25.69 7.43 15.11
CA LYS A 95 26.06 6.76 16.36
C LYS A 95 24.83 6.21 17.09
N SER A 96 24.99 5.04 17.71
CA SER A 96 24.02 4.53 18.69
C SER A 96 24.08 5.33 19.98
N VAL A 97 22.91 5.67 20.50
CA VAL A 97 22.69 6.37 21.77
C VAL A 97 21.69 5.58 22.62
N ASP A 98 21.89 5.61 23.94
CA ASP A 98 20.96 4.97 24.88
C ASP A 98 19.63 5.72 24.88
N CYS A 99 18.53 5.01 24.70
CA CYS A 99 17.18 5.56 24.65
C CYS A 99 16.69 6.11 26.01
N LYS A 100 17.45 5.96 27.10
CA LYS A 100 17.12 6.51 28.42
C LYS A 100 17.36 8.02 28.58
N TYR A 101 18.02 8.67 27.63
CA TYR A 101 18.29 10.10 27.70
C TYR A 101 17.18 10.91 27.00
N ASP A 102 16.57 11.86 27.71
CA ASP A 102 15.71 12.90 27.11
C ASP A 102 16.56 13.74 26.16
N GLN A 103 16.47 13.47 24.85
CA GLN A 103 17.12 14.26 23.81
C GLN A 103 16.06 14.95 22.93
N PRO A 104 16.34 16.16 22.43
CA PRO A 104 15.46 16.82 21.49
C PRO A 104 15.34 15.98 20.20
N PHE A 105 14.11 15.73 19.79
CA PHE A 105 13.77 15.00 18.56
C PHE A 105 13.71 15.95 17.37
N ILE A 106 14.06 15.46 16.18
CA ILE A 106 13.62 16.08 14.92
C ILE A 106 12.43 15.24 14.42
N CYS A 107 11.23 15.76 14.63
CA CYS A 107 10.03 15.26 13.97
C CYS A 107 9.56 16.34 13.00
N LYS A 108 9.26 15.98 11.75
CA LYS A 108 8.40 16.84 10.91
C LYS A 108 7.03 16.83 11.56
N GLN A 109 6.66 17.93 12.21
CA GLN A 109 5.26 18.14 12.55
C GLN A 109 4.56 18.45 11.23
N HIS A 110 3.87 17.45 10.66
CA HIS A 110 2.85 17.77 9.67
C HIS A 110 1.91 18.80 10.30
N SER A 111 1.51 19.81 9.53
CA SER A 111 0.42 20.71 9.93
C SER A 111 -0.69 19.84 10.52
N ALA A 112 -1.22 20.21 11.69
CA ALA A 112 -2.15 19.37 12.46
C ALA A 112 -3.37 18.90 11.64
N ASN A 113 -3.61 19.53 10.49
CA ASN A 113 -4.70 19.30 9.56
C ASN A 113 -4.32 18.40 8.35
N CYS A 114 -3.07 17.92 8.25
CA CYS A 114 -2.59 17.01 7.22
C CYS A 114 -1.95 15.77 7.81
N GLN A 115 -2.77 14.84 8.29
CA GLN A 115 -2.30 13.49 8.53
C GLN A 115 -2.12 12.78 7.18
N SER A 116 -1.03 12.04 7.00
CA SER A 116 -0.93 11.19 5.83
C SER A 116 -2.08 10.20 5.82
N LYS A 117 -2.79 10.10 4.70
CA LYS A 117 -3.86 9.11 4.54
C LYS A 117 -3.37 7.99 3.63
N LEU A 118 -3.46 6.75 4.12
CA LEU A 118 -3.34 5.57 3.27
C LEU A 118 -4.73 5.21 2.77
N HIS A 119 -4.82 4.95 1.48
CA HIS A 119 -6.02 4.51 0.79
C HIS A 119 -5.74 3.13 0.17
N ASP A 120 -6.45 2.12 0.63
CA ASP A 120 -6.12 0.70 0.38
C ASP A 120 -7.24 -0.14 -0.26
N GLY A 121 -8.30 0.51 -0.73
CA GLY A 121 -9.41 -0.13 -1.45
C GLY A 121 -9.21 -0.21 -2.97
N PHE A 122 -10.03 -1.01 -3.65
CA PHE A 122 -10.10 -1.05 -5.13
C PHE A 122 -10.68 0.22 -5.76
N ASN A 123 -11.29 1.07 -4.95
CA ASN A 123 -11.74 2.39 -5.32
C ASN A 123 -11.88 3.25 -4.08
N GLY A 124 -12.02 4.55 -4.30
CA GLY A 124 -12.33 5.49 -3.22
C GLY A 124 -12.25 6.93 -3.70
N THR A 125 -12.30 7.83 -2.72
CA THR A 125 -12.18 9.27 -2.93
C THR A 125 -11.08 9.80 -2.04
N ILE A 126 -10.31 10.74 -2.57
CA ILE A 126 -9.20 11.42 -1.91
C ILE A 126 -9.35 12.92 -2.13
N GLU A 127 -9.10 13.70 -1.09
CA GLU A 127 -9.39 15.13 -1.10
C GLU A 127 -8.38 15.91 -0.26
N SER A 128 -8.20 17.17 -0.64
CA SER A 128 -7.40 18.13 0.11
C SER A 128 -7.96 18.35 1.51
N PRO A 129 -7.17 18.88 2.46
CA PRO A 129 -7.65 19.19 3.79
C PRO A 129 -8.80 20.18 3.73
N ASN A 130 -9.75 20.02 4.66
CA ASN A 130 -10.94 20.85 4.81
C ASN A 130 -11.94 20.81 3.64
N TYR A 131 -11.66 20.11 2.53
CA TYR A 131 -12.59 20.03 1.39
C TYR A 131 -14.00 19.64 1.86
N PRO A 132 -15.07 20.33 1.43
CA PRO A 132 -15.11 21.37 0.38
C PRO A 132 -14.88 22.81 0.88
N ASP A 133 -14.49 23.02 2.13
CA ASP A 133 -14.00 24.31 2.61
C ASP A 133 -12.56 24.55 2.15
N ASN A 134 -12.07 25.78 2.32
CA ASN A 134 -10.75 26.14 1.85
C ASN A 134 -9.62 25.40 2.62
N TYR A 135 -8.59 24.98 1.89
CA TYR A 135 -7.38 24.42 2.49
C TYR A 135 -6.62 25.47 3.33
N ASP A 136 -5.65 25.05 4.15
CA ASP A 136 -4.85 25.96 4.97
C ASP A 136 -3.57 26.43 4.25
N ASN A 137 -2.97 27.53 4.71
CA ASN A 137 -1.63 27.92 4.27
C ASN A 137 -0.55 27.02 4.88
N ASN A 138 0.61 26.94 4.22
CA ASN A 138 1.81 26.22 4.63
C ASN A 138 1.55 24.72 4.84
N LEU A 139 0.76 24.14 3.94
CA LEU A 139 0.50 22.71 3.90
C LEU A 139 1.65 21.97 3.22
N ASP A 140 1.87 20.74 3.68
CA ASP A 140 2.85 19.83 3.11
C ASP A 140 2.35 18.39 3.37
N CYS A 141 1.42 17.94 2.54
CA CYS A 141 0.54 16.80 2.78
C CYS A 141 0.81 15.68 1.80
N PHE A 142 0.95 14.46 2.33
CA PHE A 142 1.19 13.26 1.53
C PHE A 142 0.01 12.31 1.65
N TYR A 143 -0.40 11.76 0.52
CA TYR A 143 -1.43 10.75 0.45
C TYR A 143 -0.92 9.59 -0.37
N HIS A 144 -1.14 8.38 0.12
CA HIS A 144 -0.65 7.17 -0.54
C HIS A 144 -1.85 6.30 -0.89
N ILE A 145 -1.89 5.85 -2.14
CA ILE A 145 -2.87 4.90 -2.63
C ILE A 145 -2.11 3.64 -3.02
N THR A 146 -2.47 2.51 -2.43
CA THR A 146 -1.85 1.21 -2.73
C THR A 146 -2.95 0.20 -3.05
N VAL A 147 -2.88 -0.40 -4.23
CA VAL A 147 -3.79 -1.44 -4.71
C VAL A 147 -3.04 -2.77 -4.84
N PRO A 148 -3.73 -3.93 -4.97
CA PRO A 148 -3.06 -5.21 -5.11
C PRO A 148 -2.07 -5.23 -6.28
N GLU A 149 -1.02 -6.03 -6.18
CA GLU A 149 -0.16 -6.30 -7.34
C GLU A 149 -1.01 -6.87 -8.49
N GLY A 150 -0.68 -6.48 -9.72
CA GLY A 150 -1.50 -6.77 -10.91
C GLY A 150 -2.59 -5.74 -11.19
N TYR A 151 -2.66 -4.65 -10.41
CA TYR A 151 -3.48 -3.47 -10.70
C TYR A 151 -2.63 -2.23 -10.93
N VAL A 152 -3.15 -1.33 -11.76
CA VAL A 152 -2.76 0.08 -11.82
C VAL A 152 -3.86 0.95 -11.23
N ILE A 153 -3.51 2.17 -10.85
CA ILE A 153 -4.41 3.14 -10.23
C ILE A 153 -4.76 4.20 -11.26
N VAL A 154 -6.06 4.36 -11.52
CA VAL A 154 -6.59 5.45 -12.33
C VAL A 154 -7.23 6.48 -11.42
N LEU A 155 -6.62 7.65 -11.35
CA LEU A 155 -7.15 8.84 -10.70
C LEU A 155 -8.03 9.62 -11.68
N THR A 156 -9.21 10.07 -11.23
CA THR A 156 -10.12 10.93 -11.99
C THR A 156 -10.42 12.20 -11.20
N VAL A 157 -10.16 13.36 -11.80
CA VAL A 157 -10.42 14.67 -11.20
C VAL A 157 -11.93 14.88 -11.03
N MET A 158 -12.36 15.09 -9.79
CA MET A 158 -13.75 15.44 -9.46
C MET A 158 -13.91 16.95 -9.29
N ASP A 159 -12.92 17.60 -8.67
CA ASP A 159 -12.87 19.05 -8.45
C ASP A 159 -11.41 19.49 -8.25
N PHE A 160 -11.07 20.71 -8.67
CA PHE A 160 -9.71 21.26 -8.56
C PHE A 160 -9.71 22.79 -8.61
N ASP A 161 -9.30 23.43 -7.51
CA ASP A 161 -9.29 24.87 -7.30
C ASP A 161 -8.22 25.24 -6.26
N THR A 162 -7.05 25.62 -6.74
CA THR A 162 -5.86 25.96 -5.94
C THR A 162 -5.26 27.29 -6.41
N GLU A 163 -4.39 27.90 -5.60
CA GLU A 163 -3.54 28.98 -6.08
C GLU A 163 -2.56 28.44 -7.14
N ALA A 164 -2.15 29.28 -8.09
CA ALA A 164 -1.14 28.89 -9.09
C ALA A 164 0.27 28.62 -8.49
N THR A 165 0.49 28.95 -7.20
CA THR A 165 1.71 28.65 -6.45
C THR A 165 1.56 27.45 -5.51
N ASP A 166 0.35 26.92 -5.37
CA ASP A 166 0.04 25.78 -4.51
C ASP A 166 -0.12 24.52 -5.36
N THR A 167 0.82 23.60 -5.22
CA THR A 167 1.03 22.53 -6.19
C THR A 167 0.64 21.16 -5.63
N LEU A 168 -0.08 20.38 -6.43
CA LEU A 168 -0.31 18.94 -6.23
C LEU A 168 0.56 18.14 -7.20
N PHE A 169 1.47 17.34 -6.67
CA PHE A 169 2.27 16.37 -7.42
C PHE A 169 1.62 14.99 -7.35
N ILE A 170 1.60 14.27 -8.47
CA ILE A 170 1.14 12.89 -8.57
C ILE A 170 2.33 12.03 -9.01
N TRP A 171 2.76 11.12 -8.15
CA TRP A 171 3.90 10.23 -8.37
C TRP A 171 3.44 8.79 -8.56
N ASP A 172 4.06 8.10 -9.51
CA ASP A 172 3.95 6.65 -9.73
C ASP A 172 4.95 5.92 -8.82
N GLY A 173 4.44 5.29 -7.76
CA GLY A 173 5.23 4.58 -6.76
C GLY A 173 5.12 5.14 -5.33
N PRO A 174 5.75 4.44 -4.36
CA PRO A 174 5.56 4.68 -2.93
C PRO A 174 6.28 5.91 -2.36
N ASP A 175 7.26 6.49 -3.07
CA ASP A 175 8.07 7.62 -2.57
C ASP A 175 8.45 8.60 -3.70
N ASN A 176 9.26 9.62 -3.42
CA ASN A 176 9.86 10.55 -4.39
C ASN A 176 11.34 10.21 -4.70
N SER A 177 11.73 8.95 -4.51
CA SER A 177 13.11 8.48 -4.59
C SER A 177 13.43 7.83 -5.96
N ASN A 178 14.70 7.57 -6.24
CA ASN A 178 15.16 7.02 -7.53
C ASN A 178 14.38 5.75 -7.93
N GLY A 179 13.43 5.90 -8.86
CA GLY A 179 12.52 4.85 -9.31
C GLY A 179 11.07 5.31 -9.47
N THR A 180 10.67 6.40 -8.82
CA THR A 180 9.30 6.93 -8.88
C THR A 180 9.16 7.98 -9.98
N HIS A 181 8.17 7.80 -10.87
CA HIS A 181 7.96 8.67 -12.02
C HIS A 181 6.91 9.74 -11.69
N LEU A 182 7.24 11.02 -11.91
CA LEU A 182 6.24 12.09 -11.81
C LEU A 182 5.23 11.90 -12.95
N ILE A 183 4.00 11.55 -12.60
CA ILE A 183 2.89 11.46 -13.56
C ILE A 183 2.50 12.87 -13.98
N HIS A 184 2.19 13.74 -13.01
CA HIS A 184 1.73 15.10 -13.25
C HIS A 184 2.00 16.05 -12.08
N GLU A 185 2.08 17.33 -12.43
CA GLU A 185 2.09 18.48 -11.53
C GLU A 185 0.86 19.35 -11.87
N LEU A 186 0.06 19.67 -10.86
CA LEU A 186 -1.22 20.38 -11.02
C LEU A 186 -1.29 21.57 -10.06
N ASP A 187 -1.76 22.70 -10.57
CA ASP A 187 -1.97 23.94 -9.82
C ASP A 187 -3.13 24.76 -10.45
N GLY A 188 -3.52 25.85 -9.78
CA GLY A 188 -4.54 26.76 -10.27
C GLY A 188 -5.95 26.15 -10.31
N PHE A 189 -6.75 26.61 -11.26
CA PHE A 189 -8.17 26.24 -11.44
C PHE A 189 -8.49 25.72 -12.85
N ASN A 190 -7.48 25.53 -13.71
CA ASN A 190 -7.67 25.16 -15.12
C ASN A 190 -7.57 23.64 -15.38
N VAL A 191 -7.55 22.82 -14.33
CA VAL A 191 -7.53 21.36 -14.45
C VAL A 191 -8.94 20.87 -14.85
N PRO A 192 -9.11 20.18 -15.99
CA PRO A 192 -10.44 19.75 -16.43
C PRO A 192 -11.06 18.69 -15.50
N ILE A 193 -12.32 18.90 -15.11
CA ILE A 193 -13.11 17.87 -14.41
C ILE A 193 -13.26 16.65 -15.33
N GLY A 194 -13.00 15.46 -14.78
CA GLY A 194 -12.98 14.19 -15.51
C GLY A 194 -11.65 13.87 -16.20
N ALA A 195 -10.62 14.73 -16.08
CA ALA A 195 -9.27 14.36 -16.48
C ALA A 195 -8.80 13.13 -15.69
N LYS A 196 -8.03 12.27 -16.36
CA LYS A 196 -7.57 10.99 -15.82
C LYS A 196 -6.05 10.92 -15.78
N PHE A 197 -5.52 10.36 -14.70
CA PHE A 197 -4.10 10.08 -14.52
C PHE A 197 -3.93 8.62 -14.14
N GLU A 198 -3.10 7.89 -14.87
CA GLU A 198 -2.94 6.45 -14.74
C GLU A 198 -1.51 6.13 -14.31
N SER A 199 -1.38 5.28 -13.29
CA SER A 199 -0.08 4.77 -12.85
C SER A 199 0.36 3.57 -13.68
N THR A 200 1.64 3.24 -13.61
CA THR A 200 2.21 2.00 -14.14
C THR A 200 2.54 0.99 -13.05
N SER A 201 2.57 1.42 -11.79
CA SER A 201 2.66 0.56 -10.61
C SER A 201 1.32 0.46 -9.87
N ASN A 202 1.28 -0.43 -8.88
CA ASN A 202 0.16 -0.60 -7.96
C ASN A 202 0.17 0.42 -6.81
N GLU A 203 1.01 1.46 -6.89
CA GLU A 203 1.16 2.49 -5.86
C GLU A 203 1.18 3.90 -6.47
N VAL A 204 0.46 4.84 -5.85
CA VAL A 204 0.46 6.26 -6.23
C VAL A 204 0.63 7.12 -4.99
N THR A 205 1.51 8.11 -5.08
CA THR A 205 1.71 9.10 -4.03
C THR A 205 1.29 10.49 -4.51
N LEU A 206 0.36 11.11 -3.80
CA LEU A 206 -0.03 12.51 -4.01
C LEU A 206 0.67 13.38 -2.97
N HIS A 207 1.28 14.48 -3.41
CA HIS A 207 1.93 15.45 -2.53
C HIS A 207 1.35 16.84 -2.80
N PHE A 208 0.64 17.39 -1.82
CA PHE A 208 0.07 18.74 -1.89
C PHE A 208 0.86 19.70 -1.02
N SER A 209 1.35 20.79 -1.61
CA SER A 209 2.09 21.85 -0.93
C SER A 209 1.39 23.19 -1.13
N SER A 210 1.18 23.95 -0.06
CA SER A 210 0.69 25.34 -0.14
C SER A 210 1.66 26.35 0.46
N ASP A 211 1.64 27.57 -0.04
CA ASP A 211 2.48 28.67 0.44
C ASP A 211 1.85 29.41 1.64
N TYR A 212 2.35 30.59 2.00
CA TYR A 212 1.94 31.32 3.20
C TYR A 212 0.65 32.15 3.04
N ALA A 213 0.10 32.29 1.84
CA ALA A 213 -1.03 33.15 1.51
C ALA A 213 -2.00 32.48 0.53
N ASN A 214 -3.20 33.07 0.40
CA ASN A 214 -4.30 32.69 -0.48
C ASN A 214 -4.74 31.21 -0.42
N VAL A 215 -6.00 31.01 -0.05
CA VAL A 215 -6.56 29.66 0.06
C VAL A 215 -7.81 29.55 -0.79
N TYR A 216 -7.99 28.37 -1.36
CA TYR A 216 -9.12 28.01 -2.21
C TYR A 216 -9.70 26.68 -1.77
N ARG A 217 -10.75 26.23 -2.46
CA ARG A 217 -11.50 25.02 -2.11
C ARG A 217 -10.64 23.74 -2.12
N GLY A 218 -9.52 23.75 -2.86
CA GLY A 218 -8.61 22.61 -2.97
C GLY A 218 -9.04 21.64 -4.05
N TRP A 219 -8.93 20.34 -3.79
CA TRP A 219 -9.09 19.32 -4.82
C TRP A 219 -9.76 18.06 -4.28
N GLN A 220 -10.43 17.34 -5.18
CA GLN A 220 -10.98 16.02 -4.92
C GLN A 220 -10.78 15.13 -6.16
N PHE A 221 -10.31 13.91 -5.92
CA PHE A 221 -10.16 12.87 -6.92
C PHE A 221 -10.92 11.63 -6.50
N SER A 222 -11.49 10.93 -7.47
CA SER A 222 -11.82 9.51 -7.29
C SER A 222 -10.67 8.67 -7.82
N TYR A 223 -10.40 7.54 -7.17
CA TYR A 223 -9.43 6.57 -7.68
C TYR A 223 -10.10 5.22 -7.87
N GLN A 224 -9.61 4.47 -8.85
CA GLN A 224 -10.03 3.10 -9.12
C GLN A 224 -8.82 2.26 -9.47
N ALA A 225 -8.73 1.08 -8.86
CA ALA A 225 -7.85 0.01 -9.26
C ALA A 225 -8.38 -0.60 -10.56
N VAL A 226 -7.58 -0.52 -11.61
CA VAL A 226 -7.84 -1.16 -12.91
C VAL A 226 -6.82 -2.28 -13.08
N ILE A 227 -7.27 -3.46 -13.49
CA ILE A 227 -6.40 -4.61 -13.71
C ILE A 227 -5.33 -4.21 -14.72
N ASP A 228 -4.06 -4.30 -14.33
CA ASP A 228 -2.96 -4.26 -15.27
C ASP A 228 -3.12 -5.50 -16.16
N ASN A 229 -3.18 -5.33 -17.47
CA ASN A 229 -3.73 -6.30 -18.43
C ASN A 229 -2.98 -7.65 -18.54
N ALA A 230 -2.16 -8.02 -17.55
CA ALA A 230 -1.54 -9.32 -17.38
C ALA A 230 -2.58 -10.41 -17.03
N ILE A 231 -3.31 -10.86 -18.04
CA ILE A 231 -4.11 -12.09 -17.98
C ILE A 231 -3.21 -13.28 -18.36
N THR A 232 -3.19 -14.31 -17.52
CA THR A 232 -2.53 -15.58 -17.87
C THR A 232 -3.44 -16.41 -18.78
N TRP A 233 -3.01 -16.71 -19.99
CA TRP A 233 -3.78 -17.48 -20.97
C TRP A 233 -3.35 -18.96 -21.03
N TYR A 234 -4.33 -19.84 -20.96
CA TYR A 234 -4.20 -21.28 -21.06
C TYR A 234 -4.96 -21.78 -22.29
N ASN A 235 -4.23 -21.96 -23.39
CA ASN A 235 -4.78 -22.34 -24.70
C ASN A 235 -4.47 -23.80 -25.06
N THR A 236 -4.70 -24.71 -24.10
CA THR A 236 -4.48 -26.15 -24.27
C THR A 236 -5.75 -26.91 -23.89
N THR A 237 -5.87 -28.15 -24.38
CA THR A 237 -7.02 -29.01 -24.04
C THR A 237 -6.96 -29.53 -22.61
N GLU A 238 -5.79 -29.54 -21.97
CA GLU A 238 -5.61 -29.91 -20.57
C GLU A 238 -4.47 -29.11 -19.97
N GLY A 239 -4.48 -28.94 -18.64
CA GLY A 239 -3.43 -28.21 -17.95
C GLY A 239 -3.62 -28.15 -16.44
N VAL A 240 -2.69 -27.45 -15.80
CA VAL A 240 -2.65 -27.24 -14.35
C VAL A 240 -2.53 -25.74 -14.09
N ILE A 241 -3.35 -25.25 -13.16
CA ILE A 241 -3.34 -23.87 -12.66
C ILE A 241 -3.08 -23.95 -11.16
N THR A 242 -2.12 -23.17 -10.69
CA THR A 242 -1.78 -23.06 -9.27
C THR A 242 -1.90 -21.63 -8.82
N SER A 243 -2.11 -21.42 -7.52
CA SER A 243 -1.88 -20.10 -6.92
C SER A 243 -0.41 -19.66 -7.14
N PRO A 244 -0.13 -18.35 -7.06
CA PRO A 244 1.24 -17.85 -7.09
C PRO A 244 2.09 -18.52 -6.01
N ASN A 245 3.37 -18.71 -6.31
CA ASN A 245 4.38 -19.33 -5.44
C ASN A 245 4.12 -20.79 -5.04
N TYR A 246 3.01 -21.42 -5.45
CA TYR A 246 2.72 -22.81 -5.08
C TYR A 246 3.91 -23.75 -5.40
N PRO A 247 4.33 -24.63 -4.47
CA PRO A 247 3.64 -25.06 -3.25
C PRO A 247 3.93 -24.22 -1.99
N ASP A 248 4.60 -23.07 -2.11
CA ASP A 248 4.76 -22.12 -1.02
C ASP A 248 3.51 -21.24 -0.85
N VAL A 249 3.50 -20.38 0.18
CA VAL A 249 2.35 -19.53 0.47
C VAL A 249 2.16 -18.44 -0.58
N TYR A 250 0.89 -18.15 -0.91
CA TYR A 250 0.56 -17.06 -1.83
C TYR A 250 0.81 -15.67 -1.17
N PRO A 251 1.05 -14.62 -1.97
CA PRO A 251 1.19 -13.26 -1.44
C PRO A 251 -0.16 -12.71 -0.93
N ASN A 252 -0.11 -11.90 0.12
CA ASN A 252 -1.26 -11.11 0.55
C ASN A 252 -1.49 -9.95 -0.42
N PHE A 253 -2.71 -9.44 -0.45
CA PHE A 253 -3.13 -8.26 -1.21
C PHE A 253 -2.75 -8.40 -2.69
N TYR A 254 -3.19 -9.51 -3.27
CA TYR A 254 -2.84 -9.96 -4.60
C TYR A 254 -4.08 -10.39 -5.37
N ILE A 255 -4.10 -10.10 -6.67
CA ILE A 255 -5.05 -10.71 -7.60
C ILE A 255 -4.34 -11.42 -8.74
N GLU A 256 -4.96 -12.48 -9.24
CA GLU A 256 -4.60 -13.06 -10.52
C GLU A 256 -5.84 -13.43 -11.32
N ILE A 257 -5.77 -13.15 -12.62
CA ILE A 257 -6.79 -13.57 -13.59
C ILE A 257 -6.16 -14.53 -14.57
N SER A 258 -6.76 -15.71 -14.67
CA SER A 258 -6.39 -16.75 -15.62
C SER A 258 -7.56 -17.03 -16.57
N LYS A 259 -7.28 -17.25 -17.85
CA LYS A 259 -8.27 -17.62 -18.85
C LYS A 259 -7.93 -18.95 -19.49
N VAL A 260 -8.86 -19.89 -19.43
CA VAL A 260 -8.76 -21.20 -20.09
C VAL A 260 -9.62 -21.19 -21.35
N VAL A 261 -9.02 -21.57 -22.47
CA VAL A 261 -9.69 -21.67 -23.77
C VAL A 261 -9.44 -23.05 -24.36
N VAL A 262 -10.52 -23.79 -24.57
CA VAL A 262 -10.53 -25.07 -25.30
C VAL A 262 -11.26 -24.92 -26.64
N ALA A 263 -11.18 -25.95 -27.49
CA ALA A 263 -11.89 -25.97 -28.77
C ALA A 263 -13.41 -25.75 -28.58
N GLU A 264 -14.07 -25.12 -29.55
CA GLU A 264 -15.49 -24.69 -29.44
C GLU A 264 -16.48 -25.84 -29.16
N ASN A 265 -16.13 -27.05 -29.59
CA ASN A 265 -16.90 -28.27 -29.38
C ASN A 265 -16.67 -28.94 -28.01
N LEU A 266 -15.83 -28.36 -27.15
CA LEU A 266 -15.50 -28.86 -25.82
C LEU A 266 -16.07 -27.94 -24.74
N ARG A 267 -16.18 -28.49 -23.53
CA ARG A 267 -16.41 -27.79 -22.27
C ARG A 267 -15.27 -28.07 -21.32
N ILE A 268 -15.06 -27.19 -20.36
CA ILE A 268 -13.94 -27.26 -19.45
C ILE A 268 -14.43 -27.92 -18.18
N LYS A 269 -13.82 -29.06 -17.85
CA LYS A 269 -13.98 -29.70 -16.56
C LYS A 269 -12.79 -29.31 -15.70
N PHE A 270 -13.08 -28.73 -14.54
CA PHE A 270 -12.10 -28.37 -13.52
C PHE A 270 -12.11 -29.40 -12.41
N TYR A 271 -10.93 -29.77 -11.93
CA TYR A 271 -10.70 -30.70 -10.84
C TYR A 271 -9.77 -30.05 -9.82
N VAL A 272 -10.29 -29.79 -8.61
CA VAL A 272 -9.49 -29.19 -7.53
C VAL A 272 -8.75 -30.29 -6.79
N GLU A 273 -7.43 -30.33 -6.94
CA GLU A 273 -6.56 -31.33 -6.28
C GLU A 273 -6.18 -30.91 -4.86
N LYS A 274 -5.87 -29.62 -4.66
CA LYS A 274 -5.50 -29.02 -3.37
C LYS A 274 -6.10 -27.62 -3.26
N PHE A 275 -6.56 -27.26 -2.06
CA PHE A 275 -7.08 -25.93 -1.78
C PHE A 275 -6.97 -25.58 -0.28
N THR A 276 -6.27 -24.49 0.01
CA THR A 276 -6.11 -23.91 1.34
C THR A 276 -5.95 -22.41 1.19
N THR A 277 -6.94 -21.64 1.62
CA THR A 277 -6.90 -20.17 1.67
C THR A 277 -7.43 -19.68 3.02
N GLU A 278 -7.27 -18.39 3.31
CA GLU A 278 -7.96 -17.78 4.45
C GLU A 278 -9.49 -17.91 4.26
N PRO A 279 -10.22 -18.50 5.22
CA PRO A 279 -11.66 -18.65 5.10
C PRO A 279 -12.40 -17.31 5.01
N ASN A 280 -13.25 -17.18 3.99
CA ASN A 280 -14.14 -16.04 3.70
C ASN A 280 -13.46 -14.75 3.20
N ASN A 281 -12.13 -14.64 3.28
CA ASN A 281 -11.40 -13.45 2.85
C ASN A 281 -10.64 -13.69 1.54
N ASP A 282 -9.99 -14.86 1.44
CA ASP A 282 -9.22 -15.24 0.26
C ASP A 282 -9.98 -16.32 -0.52
N TYR A 283 -10.11 -16.12 -1.83
CA TYR A 283 -10.94 -17.00 -2.63
C TYR A 283 -10.47 -17.16 -4.07
N LEU A 284 -10.82 -18.32 -4.64
CA LEU A 284 -10.77 -18.59 -6.07
C LEU A 284 -12.20 -18.63 -6.61
N ALA A 285 -12.51 -17.74 -7.56
CA ALA A 285 -13.77 -17.76 -8.29
C ALA A 285 -13.54 -18.27 -9.72
N ILE A 286 -14.46 -19.11 -10.21
CA ILE A 286 -14.47 -19.64 -11.57
C ILE A 286 -15.74 -19.15 -12.26
N TYR A 287 -15.59 -18.55 -13.43
CA TYR A 287 -16.67 -17.98 -14.23
C TYR A 287 -16.79 -18.66 -15.60
N ASN A 288 -18.02 -18.79 -16.08
CA ASN A 288 -18.35 -19.24 -17.43
C ASN A 288 -18.09 -18.12 -18.44
N GLY A 289 -17.35 -18.45 -19.50
CA GLY A 289 -17.02 -17.52 -20.57
C GLY A 289 -15.86 -16.59 -20.23
N ASP A 290 -15.72 -15.55 -21.04
CA ASP A 290 -14.57 -14.65 -21.05
C ASP A 290 -14.65 -13.53 -19.99
N GLN A 291 -15.84 -13.27 -19.45
CA GLN A 291 -16.14 -12.11 -18.62
C GLN A 291 -16.36 -12.51 -17.16
N ILE A 292 -15.81 -11.70 -16.25
CA ILE A 292 -16.09 -11.80 -14.81
C ILE A 292 -17.45 -11.15 -14.56
N ASP A 293 -18.49 -11.99 -14.43
CA ASP A 293 -19.84 -11.58 -14.04
C ASP A 293 -20.29 -12.45 -12.87
N VAL A 294 -20.25 -11.86 -11.67
CA VAL A 294 -20.56 -12.52 -10.40
C VAL A 294 -22.02 -12.98 -10.34
N VAL A 295 -22.91 -12.31 -11.05
CA VAL A 295 -24.36 -12.58 -11.00
C VAL A 295 -24.73 -13.72 -11.93
N ASN A 296 -24.22 -13.70 -13.16
CA ASN A 296 -24.73 -14.60 -14.22
C ASN A 296 -23.77 -15.73 -14.58
N ASN A 297 -22.46 -15.57 -14.38
CA ASN A 297 -21.46 -16.48 -14.92
C ASN A 297 -20.74 -17.32 -13.85
N THR A 298 -21.00 -17.11 -12.56
CA THR A 298 -20.29 -17.85 -11.48
C THR A 298 -20.57 -19.35 -11.56
N ILE A 299 -19.50 -20.14 -11.73
CA ILE A 299 -19.51 -21.61 -11.62
C ILE A 299 -19.28 -22.01 -10.17
N ALA A 300 -18.28 -21.42 -9.53
CA ALA A 300 -17.90 -21.71 -8.15
C ALA A 300 -17.13 -20.55 -7.53
N THR A 301 -17.24 -20.40 -6.22
CA THR A 301 -16.38 -19.56 -5.38
C THR A 301 -15.88 -20.41 -4.23
N LEU A 302 -14.57 -20.61 -4.17
CA LEU A 302 -13.90 -21.50 -3.23
C LEU A 302 -13.09 -20.66 -2.23
N SER A 303 -13.22 -20.97 -0.95
CA SER A 303 -12.47 -20.30 0.13
C SER A 303 -12.32 -21.26 1.32
N GLY A 304 -11.26 -21.10 2.11
CA GLY A 304 -10.97 -21.94 3.28
C GLY A 304 -10.13 -23.17 2.93
N HIS A 305 -10.35 -24.27 3.65
CA HIS A 305 -9.52 -25.47 3.53
C HIS A 305 -10.32 -26.71 3.11
N LEU A 306 -9.70 -27.57 2.30
CA LEU A 306 -10.23 -28.87 1.89
C LEU A 306 -9.54 -30.05 2.61
N ASP A 307 -9.10 -29.94 3.88
CA ASP A 307 -8.63 -31.11 4.63
C ASP A 307 -9.73 -31.85 5.39
N ASP A 308 -9.41 -33.09 5.75
CA ASP A 308 -10.31 -34.10 6.33
C ASP A 308 -10.90 -33.72 7.71
N ASN A 309 -10.55 -32.55 8.27
CA ASN A 309 -11.00 -32.08 9.58
C ASN A 309 -11.92 -30.84 9.51
N TRP A 310 -12.31 -30.39 8.31
CA TRP A 310 -13.26 -29.28 8.15
C TRP A 310 -14.66 -29.65 8.66
N PRO A 311 -15.33 -28.78 9.45
CA PRO A 311 -16.65 -29.07 10.03
C PRO A 311 -17.81 -29.09 9.02
N ASP A 312 -17.55 -28.88 7.72
CA ASP A 312 -18.53 -29.07 6.64
C ASP A 312 -18.03 -30.09 5.60
N PRO A 313 -18.51 -31.34 5.62
CA PRO A 313 -17.98 -32.41 4.78
C PRO A 313 -18.48 -32.25 3.33
N SER A 314 -17.94 -31.30 2.58
CA SER A 314 -18.10 -31.32 1.12
C SER A 314 -17.07 -32.30 0.56
N PRO A 315 -17.50 -33.43 -0.04
CA PRO A 315 -16.59 -34.53 -0.36
C PRO A 315 -15.59 -34.11 -1.44
N LEU A 316 -14.30 -34.24 -1.13
CA LEU A 316 -13.26 -34.25 -2.13
C LEU A 316 -13.38 -35.49 -3.04
N PRO A 317 -13.07 -35.37 -4.35
CA PRO A 317 -12.65 -34.14 -5.03
C PRO A 317 -13.81 -33.32 -5.61
N LEU A 318 -13.69 -31.99 -5.52
CA LEU A 318 -14.64 -31.05 -6.13
C LEU A 318 -14.36 -30.93 -7.63
N THR A 319 -15.37 -31.25 -8.44
CA THR A 319 -15.33 -31.14 -9.90
C THR A 319 -16.35 -30.12 -10.36
N TYR A 320 -15.93 -29.20 -11.24
CA TYR A 320 -16.78 -28.15 -11.80
C TYR A 320 -16.77 -28.21 -13.32
N TYR A 321 -17.86 -27.79 -13.96
CA TYR A 321 -18.01 -27.84 -15.41
C TYR A 321 -18.42 -26.47 -15.95
N SER A 322 -17.75 -26.03 -17.02
CA SER A 322 -18.18 -24.87 -17.77
C SER A 322 -19.29 -25.23 -18.77
N THR A 323 -20.10 -24.23 -19.11
CA THR A 323 -21.09 -24.28 -20.20
C THR A 323 -20.60 -23.59 -21.47
N SER A 324 -19.43 -22.94 -21.40
CA SER A 324 -18.70 -22.34 -22.52
C SER A 324 -17.37 -23.07 -22.78
N ASN A 325 -16.79 -22.91 -23.97
CA ASN A 325 -15.42 -23.36 -24.27
C ASN A 325 -14.34 -22.40 -23.71
N ILE A 326 -14.76 -21.32 -23.06
CA ILE A 326 -13.92 -20.37 -22.34
C ILE A 326 -14.35 -20.34 -20.88
N ALA A 327 -13.40 -20.24 -19.96
CA ALA A 327 -13.66 -19.95 -18.56
C ALA A 327 -12.61 -18.99 -18.02
N THR A 328 -13.05 -18.07 -17.15
CA THR A 328 -12.20 -17.10 -16.48
C THR A 328 -12.10 -17.46 -15.00
N LEU A 329 -10.88 -17.51 -14.47
CA LEU A 329 -10.59 -17.74 -13.06
C LEU A 329 -10.06 -16.44 -12.46
N LEU A 330 -10.50 -16.12 -11.25
CA LEU A 330 -10.04 -14.99 -10.45
C LEU A 330 -9.60 -15.50 -9.08
N PHE A 331 -8.32 -15.35 -8.77
CA PHE A 331 -7.80 -15.57 -7.43
C PHE A 331 -7.61 -14.22 -6.76
N TYR A 332 -8.18 -14.04 -5.57
CA TYR A 332 -8.11 -12.80 -4.79
C TYR A 332 -7.68 -13.10 -3.37
N THR A 333 -6.83 -12.22 -2.82
CA THR A 333 -6.34 -12.29 -1.45
C THR A 333 -6.42 -10.93 -0.75
N ASP A 334 -6.71 -10.95 0.55
CA ASP A 334 -6.75 -9.78 1.40
C ASP A 334 -5.35 -9.43 1.96
N ARG A 335 -5.24 -8.39 2.79
CA ARG A 335 -3.93 -7.89 3.29
C ARG A 335 -3.23 -8.80 4.28
N THR A 336 -3.93 -9.75 4.86
CA THR A 336 -3.47 -10.56 5.98
C THR A 336 -3.55 -12.04 5.64
N VAL A 337 -3.03 -12.86 6.56
CA VAL A 337 -3.23 -14.33 6.59
C VAL A 337 -3.20 -15.02 5.22
N ASN A 338 -2.03 -15.48 4.78
CA ASN A 338 -1.94 -16.37 3.62
C ASN A 338 -1.90 -17.86 4.02
N ALA A 339 -2.02 -18.70 3.00
CA ALA A 339 -1.86 -20.14 3.09
C ALA A 339 -1.18 -20.68 1.83
N VAL A 340 -1.07 -22.01 1.72
CA VAL A 340 -0.42 -22.71 0.59
C VAL A 340 -1.16 -22.52 -0.74
N GLY A 341 -2.43 -22.09 -0.71
CA GLY A 341 -3.22 -21.81 -1.91
C GLY A 341 -3.77 -23.06 -2.57
N PHE A 342 -3.73 -23.13 -3.89
CA PHE A 342 -4.44 -24.16 -4.65
C PHE A 342 -3.62 -24.78 -5.78
N LYS A 343 -4.02 -26.00 -6.14
CA LYS A 343 -3.64 -26.69 -7.36
C LYS A 343 -4.90 -27.27 -7.99
N LEU A 344 -5.20 -26.81 -9.20
CA LEU A 344 -6.38 -27.17 -9.97
C LEU A 344 -5.94 -27.69 -11.34
N LEU A 345 -6.57 -28.78 -11.79
CA LEU A 345 -6.40 -29.33 -13.13
C LEU A 345 -7.62 -29.00 -13.97
N TYR A 346 -7.42 -28.78 -15.27
CA TYR A 346 -8.53 -28.67 -16.21
C TYR A 346 -8.34 -29.61 -17.40
N GLU A 347 -9.45 -30.06 -17.96
CA GLU A 347 -9.50 -30.82 -19.20
C GLU A 347 -10.72 -30.40 -20.05
N GLY A 348 -10.53 -30.38 -21.37
CA GLY A 348 -11.57 -30.14 -22.36
C GLY A 348 -12.32 -31.44 -22.64
N VAL A 349 -13.57 -31.51 -22.21
CA VAL A 349 -14.46 -32.65 -22.38
C VAL A 349 -15.49 -32.40 -23.48
N SER A 350 -15.86 -33.43 -24.23
CA SER A 350 -16.91 -33.33 -25.24
C SER A 350 -18.27 -33.05 -24.60
N ILE A 351 -19.11 -32.29 -25.31
CA ILE A 351 -20.53 -32.12 -24.98
C ILE A 351 -21.23 -33.43 -25.38
N GLU A 352 -21.73 -34.22 -24.42
CA GLU A 352 -22.62 -35.36 -24.72
C GLU A 352 -24.03 -34.92 -25.11
#